data_AF-A0A239I799-F1
#
_entry.id   AF-A0A239I799-F1
#
_cell.length_a   1.000
_cell.length_b   1.000
_cell.length_c   1.000
_cell.angle_alpha   90.00
_cell.angle_beta   90.00
_cell.angle_gamma   90.00
#
_symmetry.space_group_name_H-M   'P 1'
#
loop_
_entity.id
_entity.type
_entity.pdbx_description
1 polymer ?
#
loop_
_entity_poly.entity_id
_entity_poly.type
_entity_poly.pdbx_seq_one_letter_code
_entity_poly.pdbx_strand_id
1 'polypeptide(L)'
;MTRGPPLCELNMHTPKANDVYAREVVMARVGHLIRRKQQEVERITRILRACFDPTRVQAPQPGEIRRIVLIGPYARKTWYEDDETINFSDYEFWIVVNHPLFKEAECWTRAREVIDSELGNRCAVSLELYSKADIRVAKAERDTFILDRIEAGITLYRASRDAPLNDRERKAVRS
;
A
#
# COMPACT_ATOMS: atom_id res chain seq x y z
N MET A 1 2.22 13.50 -63.26
CA MET A 1 2.88 12.47 -62.41
C MET A 1 3.59 13.19 -61.29
N THR A 2 3.02 13.16 -60.08
CA THR A 2 3.74 13.43 -58.82
C THR A 2 2.87 12.91 -57.69
N ARG A 3 3.18 11.69 -57.23
CA ARG A 3 2.58 11.09 -56.03
C ARG A 3 3.15 11.84 -54.82
N GLY A 4 2.30 12.55 -54.07
CA GLY A 4 2.64 12.99 -52.72
C GLY A 4 2.72 11.77 -51.78
N PRO A 5 3.63 11.76 -50.79
CA PRO A 5 3.75 10.64 -49.87
C PRO A 5 2.49 10.55 -48.98
N PRO A 6 2.09 9.35 -48.50
CA PRO A 6 0.97 9.24 -47.60
C PRO A 6 1.37 9.89 -46.26
N LEU A 7 0.46 10.66 -45.66
CA LEU A 7 0.58 11.08 -44.28
C LEU A 7 0.66 9.83 -43.41
N CYS A 8 1.86 9.54 -42.91
CA CYS A 8 2.02 8.76 -41.70
C CYS A 8 1.24 9.49 -40.60
N GLU A 9 0.04 9.00 -40.28
CA GLU A 9 -0.61 9.30 -39.02
C GLU A 9 0.32 8.80 -37.90
N LEU A 10 1.18 9.71 -37.44
CA LEU A 10 1.74 9.67 -36.10
C LEU A 10 0.55 9.75 -35.16
N ASN A 11 -0.03 8.58 -34.87
CA ASN A 11 -0.90 8.40 -33.74
C ASN A 11 -0.02 8.56 -32.50
N MET A 12 0.30 9.81 -32.18
CA MET A 12 0.81 10.19 -30.87
C MET A 12 -0.32 9.86 -29.90
N HIS A 13 -0.31 8.62 -29.42
CA HIS A 13 -0.92 8.28 -28.16
C HIS A 13 -0.21 9.13 -27.12
N THR A 14 -0.69 10.36 -26.93
CA THR A 14 -0.50 11.12 -25.72
C THR A 14 -0.80 10.15 -24.58
N PRO A 15 0.18 9.81 -23.73
CA PRO A 15 -0.10 8.95 -22.60
C PRO A 15 -1.18 9.65 -21.77
N LYS A 16 -2.31 8.98 -21.53
CA LYS A 16 -3.32 9.49 -20.59
C LYS A 16 -2.62 9.67 -19.24
N ALA A 17 -2.37 10.91 -18.87
CA ALA A 17 -1.47 11.29 -17.79
C ALA A 17 -2.03 11.09 -16.36
N ASN A 18 -3.26 10.57 -16.18
CA ASN A 18 -3.99 10.75 -14.93
C ASN A 18 -4.55 9.49 -14.27
N ASP A 19 -3.98 8.30 -14.51
CA ASP A 19 -4.39 7.09 -13.77
C ASP A 19 -3.20 6.33 -13.18
N VAL A 20 -2.36 7.11 -12.50
CA VAL A 20 -1.31 6.60 -11.62
C VAL A 20 -1.93 6.57 -10.24
N TYR A 21 -1.72 5.50 -9.48
CA TYR A 21 -1.65 5.67 -8.04
C TYR A 21 -0.70 6.84 -7.79
N ALA A 22 -1.25 8.00 -7.45
CA ALA A 22 -0.43 9.19 -7.31
C ALA A 22 0.40 8.97 -6.05
N ARG A 23 1.64 8.53 -6.23
CA ARG A 23 2.69 8.51 -5.22
C ARG A 23 2.58 9.75 -4.33
N GLU A 24 2.33 10.89 -4.97
CA GLU A 24 2.10 12.20 -4.40
C GLU A 24 0.94 12.22 -3.41
N VAL A 25 -0.17 11.51 -3.67
CA VAL A 25 -1.31 11.39 -2.75
C VAL A 25 -0.91 10.66 -1.47
N VAL A 26 -0.19 9.54 -1.57
CA VAL A 26 0.26 8.82 -0.36
C VAL A 26 1.27 9.66 0.42
N MET A 27 2.23 10.29 -0.27
CA MET A 27 3.18 11.19 0.38
C MET A 27 2.51 12.40 1.03
N ALA A 28 1.47 12.97 0.40
CA ALA A 28 0.70 14.08 0.96
C ALA A 28 -0.07 13.67 2.23
N ARG A 29 -0.61 12.44 2.28
CA ARG A 29 -1.30 11.91 3.47
C ARG A 29 -0.38 11.80 4.69
N VAL A 30 0.92 11.61 4.47
CA VAL A 30 1.96 11.59 5.52
C VAL A 30 2.89 12.80 5.45
N GLY A 31 2.38 13.94 4.95
CA GLY A 31 3.18 15.15 4.73
C GLY A 31 3.82 15.74 5.99
N HIS A 32 3.39 15.32 7.19
CA HIS A 32 4.02 15.68 8.45
C HIS A 32 5.34 14.96 8.72
N LEU A 33 5.63 13.86 8.03
CA LEU A 33 6.91 13.16 8.14
C LEU A 33 7.98 13.86 7.31
N ILE A 34 9.25 13.67 7.66
CA ILE A 34 10.37 14.11 6.80
C ILE A 34 10.35 13.36 5.46
N ARG A 35 10.95 13.96 4.42
CA ARG A 35 10.83 13.45 3.03
C ARG A 35 11.26 12.00 2.87
N ARG A 36 12.34 11.57 3.56
CA ARG A 36 12.80 10.18 3.56
C ARG A 36 11.73 9.21 4.05
N LYS A 37 11.16 9.48 5.23
CA LYS A 37 10.12 8.65 5.86
C LYS A 37 8.82 8.63 5.02
N GLN A 38 8.45 9.75 4.38
CA GLN A 38 7.36 9.77 3.40
C GLN A 38 7.60 8.79 2.23
N GLN A 39 8.83 8.73 1.71
CA GLN A 39 9.18 7.83 0.61
C GLN A 39 9.18 6.37 1.05
N GLU A 40 9.63 6.06 2.26
CA GLU A 40 9.59 4.72 2.84
C GLU A 40 8.14 4.24 3.00
N VAL A 41 7.27 5.03 3.63
CA VAL A 41 5.84 4.69 3.80
C VAL A 41 5.16 4.46 2.45
N GLU A 42 5.43 5.35 1.48
CA GLU A 42 4.90 5.24 0.14
C GLU A 42 5.38 3.96 -0.55
N ARG A 43 6.69 3.64 -0.45
CA ARG A 43 7.27 2.44 -1.05
C ARG A 43 6.67 1.17 -0.46
N ILE A 44 6.53 1.08 0.87
CA ILE A 44 5.90 -0.05 1.54
C ILE A 44 4.45 -0.22 1.06
N THR A 45 3.68 0.87 1.02
CA THR A 45 2.30 0.86 0.51
C THR A 45 2.23 0.34 -0.92
N ARG A 46 3.13 0.76 -1.79
CA ARG A 46 3.20 0.27 -3.18
C ARG A 46 3.53 -1.22 -3.23
N ILE A 47 4.50 -1.69 -2.45
CA ILE A 47 4.88 -3.11 -2.40
C ILE A 47 3.70 -3.97 -1.94
N LEU A 48 3.03 -3.59 -0.84
CA LEU A 48 1.85 -4.29 -0.32
C LEU A 48 0.77 -4.46 -1.39
N ARG A 49 0.51 -3.41 -2.18
CA ARG A 49 -0.49 -3.45 -3.25
C ARG A 49 -0.04 -4.26 -4.48
N ALA A 50 1.24 -4.23 -4.82
CA ALA A 50 1.77 -4.88 -6.01
C ALA A 50 2.03 -6.37 -5.81
N CYS A 51 2.42 -6.77 -4.60
CA CYS A 51 2.85 -8.11 -4.24
C CYS A 51 1.79 -8.93 -3.52
N PHE A 52 0.63 -8.35 -3.18
CA PHE A 52 -0.52 -9.13 -2.71
C PHE A 52 -0.95 -10.14 -3.77
N ASP A 53 -0.91 -11.42 -3.40
CA ASP A 53 -1.18 -12.55 -4.27
C ASP A 53 -2.37 -13.36 -3.77
N PRO A 54 -3.61 -13.01 -4.18
CA PRO A 54 -4.80 -13.73 -3.76
C PRO A 54 -4.94 -15.11 -4.40
N THR A 55 -4.08 -15.47 -5.36
CA THR A 55 -4.17 -16.77 -6.05
C THR A 55 -3.60 -17.93 -5.21
N ARG A 56 -2.93 -17.60 -4.10
CA ARG A 56 -2.32 -18.54 -3.15
C ARG A 56 -3.34 -19.31 -2.31
N VAL A 57 -4.59 -18.86 -2.30
CA VAL A 57 -5.69 -19.48 -1.52
C VAL A 57 -6.93 -19.65 -2.39
N GLN A 58 -7.71 -20.69 -2.12
CA GLN A 58 -9.00 -20.89 -2.77
C GLN A 58 -10.10 -20.18 -1.97
N ALA A 59 -10.60 -19.06 -2.48
CA ALA A 59 -11.63 -18.26 -1.84
C ALA A 59 -12.89 -18.16 -2.71
N PRO A 60 -14.08 -17.91 -2.11
CA PRO A 60 -15.35 -17.84 -2.85
C PRO A 60 -15.50 -16.57 -3.70
N GLN A 61 -14.55 -15.63 -3.62
CA GLN A 61 -14.56 -14.37 -4.35
C GLN A 61 -13.13 -13.91 -4.65
N PRO A 62 -12.88 -13.11 -5.70
CA PRO A 62 -11.57 -12.54 -5.99
C PRO A 62 -11.03 -11.72 -4.80
N GLY A 63 -9.73 -11.82 -4.53
CA GLY A 63 -9.10 -11.11 -3.43
C GLY A 63 -8.83 -9.65 -3.73
N GLU A 64 -9.15 -8.79 -2.76
CA GLU A 64 -9.01 -7.35 -2.87
C GLU A 64 -8.57 -6.75 -1.53
N ILE A 65 -7.50 -5.95 -1.58
CA ILE A 65 -7.15 -5.03 -0.50
C ILE A 65 -8.20 -3.93 -0.48
N ARG A 66 -8.93 -3.78 0.63
CA ARG A 66 -9.91 -2.72 0.83
C ARG A 66 -9.29 -1.46 1.41
N ARG A 67 -8.36 -1.60 2.35
CA ARG A 67 -7.63 -0.49 2.97
C ARG A 67 -6.21 -0.86 3.35
N ILE A 68 -5.33 0.13 3.33
CA ILE A 68 -4.01 0.10 4.00
C ILE A 68 -3.97 1.33 4.89
N VAL A 69 -3.64 1.16 6.17
CA VAL A 69 -3.63 2.21 7.18
C VAL A 69 -2.28 2.21 7.89
N LEU A 70 -1.65 3.38 7.98
CA LEU A 70 -0.49 3.58 8.85
C LEU A 70 -0.98 3.78 10.29
N ILE A 71 -0.43 3.01 11.21
CA ILE A 71 -0.77 3.04 12.63
C ILE A 71 0.43 3.52 13.44
N GLY A 72 0.17 3.83 14.71
CA GLY A 72 1.22 4.02 15.70
C GLY A 72 1.98 5.35 15.56
N PRO A 73 3.23 5.39 16.03
CA PRO A 73 3.97 6.64 16.21
C PRO A 73 4.15 7.47 14.93
N TYR A 74 4.36 6.81 13.79
CA TYR A 74 4.51 7.50 12.50
C TYR A 74 3.21 8.13 11.99
N ALA A 75 2.04 7.61 12.38
CA ALA A 75 0.76 8.25 12.09
C ALA A 75 0.50 9.47 13.00
N ARG A 76 1.04 9.47 14.23
CA ARG A 76 0.68 10.42 15.30
C ARG A 76 1.74 11.48 15.63
N LYS A 77 2.82 11.59 14.85
CA LYS A 77 3.96 12.51 15.11
C LYS A 77 4.70 12.23 16.43
N THR A 78 4.58 11.02 16.97
CA THR A 78 5.26 10.59 18.20
C THR A 78 6.34 9.55 17.93
N TRP A 79 6.75 9.40 16.67
CA TRP A 79 7.82 8.49 16.27
C TRP A 79 9.17 9.01 16.76
N TYR A 80 10.09 8.08 16.98
CA TYR A 80 11.47 8.38 17.31
C TYR A 80 12.41 7.51 16.47
N GLU A 81 13.61 8.03 16.25
CA GLU A 81 14.74 7.37 15.62
C GLU A 81 15.98 7.85 16.36
N ASP A 82 16.69 6.92 17.00
CA ASP A 82 17.92 7.18 17.73
C ASP A 82 19.11 6.77 16.87
N ASP A 83 19.85 7.78 16.41
CA ASP A 83 21.01 7.62 15.53
C ASP A 83 22.20 6.93 16.24
N GLU A 84 22.22 6.89 17.58
CA GLU A 84 23.30 6.27 18.37
C GLU A 84 23.01 4.81 18.70
N THR A 85 21.75 4.45 18.98
CA THR A 85 21.39 3.12 19.48
C THR A 85 20.73 2.18 18.46
N ILE A 86 20.54 2.63 17.21
CA ILE A 86 19.82 1.90 16.15
C ILE A 86 18.36 1.58 16.56
N ASN A 87 17.86 2.19 17.63
CA ASN A 87 16.49 2.02 18.07
C ASN A 87 15.60 3.01 17.34
N PHE A 88 14.59 2.50 16.65
CA PHE A 88 13.59 3.30 15.98
C PHE A 88 12.22 2.66 16.18
N SER A 89 11.18 3.50 16.12
CA SER A 89 9.82 2.98 16.01
C SER A 89 9.66 2.15 14.74
N ASP A 90 8.88 1.08 14.81
CA ASP A 90 8.45 0.30 13.65
C ASP A 90 7.41 1.10 12.83
N TYR A 91 7.44 0.91 11.51
CA TYR A 91 6.29 1.26 10.69
C TYR A 91 5.21 0.19 10.80
N GLU A 92 4.13 0.52 11.49
CA GLU A 92 3.00 -0.38 11.65
C GLU A 92 1.93 -0.15 10.57
N PHE A 93 1.68 -1.17 9.75
CA PHE A 93 0.64 -1.15 8.73
C PHE A 93 -0.48 -2.13 9.06
N TRP A 94 -1.70 -1.62 9.08
CA TRP A 94 -2.89 -2.45 9.15
C TRP A 94 -3.53 -2.55 7.77
N ILE A 95 -3.76 -3.77 7.31
CA ILE A 95 -4.35 -4.03 6.00
C ILE A 95 -5.72 -4.67 6.19
N VAL A 96 -6.74 -4.10 5.53
CA VAL A 96 -8.09 -4.69 5.51
C VAL A 96 -8.33 -5.33 4.15
N VAL A 97 -8.55 -6.64 4.12
CA VAL A 97 -8.92 -7.43 2.93
C VAL A 97 -10.42 -7.72 2.87
N ASN A 98 -10.92 -8.08 1.69
CA ASN A 98 -12.33 -8.34 1.47
C ASN A 98 -12.85 -9.67 2.04
N HIS A 99 -11.97 -10.64 2.32
CA HIS A 99 -12.32 -11.96 2.84
C HIS A 99 -11.28 -12.48 3.86
N PRO A 100 -11.66 -13.21 4.92
CA PRO A 100 -10.72 -13.75 5.91
C PRO A 100 -9.58 -14.59 5.33
N LEU A 101 -9.85 -15.41 4.30
CA LEU A 101 -8.84 -16.24 3.65
C LEU A 101 -7.68 -15.44 3.01
N PHE A 102 -7.86 -14.15 2.72
CA PHE A 102 -6.77 -13.33 2.19
C PHE A 102 -5.87 -12.73 3.28
N LYS A 103 -6.09 -13.11 4.55
CA LYS A 103 -5.16 -12.85 5.67
C LYS A 103 -4.05 -13.90 5.77
N GLU A 104 -4.21 -15.04 5.11
CA GLU A 104 -3.23 -16.12 5.17
C GLU A 104 -1.85 -15.65 4.69
N ALA A 105 -0.80 -16.12 5.37
CA ALA A 105 0.56 -15.62 5.21
C ALA A 105 1.06 -15.74 3.76
N GLU A 106 0.66 -16.79 3.05
CA GLU A 106 1.04 -17.09 1.68
C GLU A 106 0.63 -15.98 0.71
N CYS A 107 -0.48 -15.28 0.97
CA CYS A 107 -0.92 -14.13 0.17
C CYS A 107 0.03 -12.93 0.27
N TRP A 108 0.89 -12.90 1.30
CA TRP A 108 1.71 -11.76 1.70
C TRP A 108 3.21 -12.07 1.75
N THR A 109 3.61 -13.34 1.62
CA THR A 109 5.02 -13.77 1.64
C THR A 109 5.88 -12.93 0.72
N ARG A 110 5.47 -12.77 -0.55
CA ARG A 110 6.23 -11.97 -1.51
C ARG A 110 6.35 -10.50 -1.10
N ALA A 111 5.29 -9.91 -0.54
CA ALA A 111 5.33 -8.52 -0.09
C ALA A 111 6.32 -8.34 1.07
N ARG A 112 6.33 -9.28 2.02
CA ARG A 112 7.27 -9.28 3.15
C ARG A 112 8.72 -9.42 2.68
N GLU A 113 9.01 -10.35 1.77
CA GLU A 113 10.34 -10.53 1.19
C GLU A 113 10.86 -9.28 0.47
N VAL A 114 10.02 -8.61 -0.32
CA VAL A 114 10.41 -7.40 -1.05
C VAL A 114 10.62 -6.23 -0.08
N ILE A 115 9.79 -6.09 0.96
CA ILE A 115 9.99 -5.07 1.99
C ILE A 115 11.31 -5.32 2.72
N ASP A 116 11.58 -6.55 3.16
CA ASP A 116 12.80 -6.89 3.87
C ASP A 116 14.05 -6.63 3.01
N SER A 117 14.03 -7.09 1.76
CA SER A 117 15.13 -6.90 0.81
C SER A 117 15.41 -5.43 0.49
N GLU A 118 14.39 -4.58 0.41
CA GLU A 118 14.56 -3.18 0.01
C GLU A 118 14.76 -2.22 1.19
N LEU A 119 14.15 -2.51 2.33
CA LEU A 119 13.97 -1.58 3.45
C LEU A 119 14.42 -2.14 4.79
N GLY A 120 14.73 -3.45 4.90
CA GLY A 120 15.07 -4.10 6.17
C GLY A 120 16.28 -3.52 6.88
N ASN A 121 17.21 -2.90 6.14
CA ASN A 121 18.36 -2.16 6.71
C ASN A 121 18.07 -0.70 7.07
N ARG A 122 16.89 -0.17 6.73
CA ARG A 122 16.49 1.24 6.92
C ARG A 122 15.38 1.41 7.95
N CYS A 123 14.50 0.43 8.06
CA CYS A 123 13.37 0.47 8.99
C CYS A 123 12.79 -0.91 9.24
N ALA A 124 12.23 -1.08 10.43
CA ALA A 124 11.40 -2.22 10.77
C ALA A 124 9.95 -1.96 10.33
N VAL A 125 9.27 -3.01 9.87
CA VAL A 125 7.91 -2.96 9.36
C VAL A 125 7.09 -4.08 9.98
N SER A 126 5.98 -3.73 10.63
CA SER A 126 5.02 -4.67 11.17
C SER A 126 3.71 -4.62 10.39
N LEU A 127 3.15 -5.79 10.07
CA LEU A 127 1.92 -5.93 9.28
C LEU A 127 0.86 -6.69 10.07
N GLU A 128 -0.29 -6.07 10.29
CA GLU A 128 -1.48 -6.69 10.88
C GLU A 128 -2.59 -6.80 9.83
N LEU A 129 -3.24 -7.97 9.76
CA LEU A 129 -4.18 -8.30 8.69
C LEU A 129 -5.59 -8.48 9.25
N TYR A 130 -6.52 -7.69 8.73
CA TYR A 130 -7.93 -7.75 9.06
C TYR A 130 -8.78 -8.06 7.84
N SER A 131 -9.91 -8.69 8.04
CA SER A 131 -10.94 -8.89 7.02
C SER A 131 -12.08 -7.88 7.20
N LYS A 132 -12.90 -7.69 6.15
CA LYS A 132 -14.18 -6.97 6.30
C LYS A 132 -15.08 -7.58 7.38
N ALA A 133 -14.98 -8.88 7.64
CA ALA A 133 -15.75 -9.52 8.71
C ALA A 133 -15.23 -9.07 10.08
N ASP A 134 -13.91 -9.06 10.27
CA ASP A 134 -13.26 -8.64 11.53
C ASP A 134 -13.64 -7.20 11.88
N ILE A 135 -13.63 -6.30 10.89
CA ILE A 135 -14.05 -4.90 11.09
C ILE A 135 -15.55 -4.78 11.42
N ARG A 136 -16.41 -5.69 10.91
CA ARG A 136 -17.83 -5.71 11.29
C ARG A 136 -18.01 -6.21 12.72
N VAL A 137 -17.27 -7.23 13.13
CA VAL A 137 -17.27 -7.76 14.50
C VAL A 137 -16.82 -6.68 15.48
N ALA A 138 -15.67 -6.05 15.23
CA ALA A 138 -15.16 -4.94 16.05
C ALA A 138 -16.19 -3.82 16.24
N LYS A 139 -16.95 -3.48 15.19
CA LYS A 139 -18.04 -2.50 15.29
C LYS A 139 -19.22 -2.98 16.12
N ALA A 140 -19.64 -4.23 15.93
CA ALA A 140 -20.77 -4.81 16.66
C ALA A 140 -20.46 -4.89 18.17
N GLU A 141 -19.22 -5.24 18.50
CA GLU A 141 -18.73 -5.41 19.86
C GLU A 141 -18.21 -4.11 20.50
N ARG A 142 -18.15 -3.02 19.73
CA ARG A 142 -17.55 -1.74 20.15
C ARG A 142 -16.11 -1.90 20.64
N ASP A 143 -15.33 -2.73 19.93
CA ASP A 143 -13.92 -2.96 20.20
C ASP A 143 -13.11 -1.68 19.92
N THR A 144 -12.83 -0.93 21.00
CA THR A 144 -12.07 0.32 20.94
C THR A 144 -10.62 0.10 20.57
N PHE A 145 -10.04 -1.09 20.81
CA PHE A 145 -8.65 -1.36 20.41
C PHE A 145 -8.52 -1.28 18.89
N ILE A 146 -9.42 -1.91 18.14
CA ILE A 146 -9.38 -1.89 16.68
C ILE A 146 -9.88 -0.54 16.14
N LEU A 147 -11.02 -0.06 16.64
CA LEU A 147 -11.71 1.10 16.08
C LEU A 147 -10.90 2.38 16.29
N ASP A 148 -10.43 2.64 17.50
CA ASP A 148 -9.71 3.87 17.82
C ASP A 148 -8.34 3.91 17.13
N ARG A 149 -7.68 2.75 16.95
CA ARG A 149 -6.42 2.67 16.19
C ARG A 149 -6.62 2.96 14.72
N ILE A 150 -7.67 2.41 14.09
CA ILE A 150 -8.00 2.71 12.70
C ILE A 150 -8.39 4.18 12.53
N GLU A 151 -9.16 4.74 13.45
CA GLU A 151 -9.60 6.15 13.40
C GLU A 151 -8.43 7.11 13.54
N ALA A 152 -7.52 6.86 14.48
CA ALA A 152 -6.34 7.67 14.70
C ALA A 152 -5.19 7.37 13.71
N GLY A 153 -5.35 6.37 12.83
CA GLY A 153 -4.41 6.02 11.79
C GLY A 153 -4.57 6.86 10.53
N ILE A 154 -3.57 6.79 9.64
CA ILE A 154 -3.62 7.47 8.34
C ILE A 154 -3.95 6.46 7.26
N THR A 155 -5.11 6.60 6.61
CA THR A 155 -5.49 5.71 5.49
C THR A 155 -4.64 5.99 4.25
N LEU A 156 -3.66 5.14 3.96
CA LEU A 156 -2.74 5.27 2.83
C LEU A 156 -3.34 4.75 1.52
N TYR A 157 -4.27 3.80 1.59
CA TYR A 157 -5.01 3.32 0.43
C TYR A 157 -6.44 2.95 0.80
N ARG A 158 -7.40 3.25 -0.07
CA ARG A 158 -8.79 2.83 0.03
C ARG A 158 -9.35 2.51 -1.36
N ALA A 159 -9.68 1.24 -1.59
CA ALA A 159 -10.15 0.77 -2.91
C ALA A 159 -11.41 1.47 -3.44
N SER A 160 -12.25 2.00 -2.54
CA SER A 160 -13.46 2.74 -2.94
C SER A 160 -13.19 4.19 -3.38
N ARG A 161 -11.93 4.66 -3.36
CA ARG A 161 -11.55 6.05 -3.65
C ARG A 161 -10.29 6.16 -4.50
N ASP A 162 -9.34 5.25 -4.32
CA ASP A 162 -8.02 5.31 -4.93
C ASP A 162 -7.95 4.39 -6.15
N ALA A 163 -7.29 4.85 -7.21
CA ALA A 163 -7.10 4.11 -8.46
C ALA A 163 -6.32 2.79 -8.25
N PRO A 164 -6.61 1.73 -9.02
CA PRO A 164 -5.82 0.50 -8.99
C PRO A 164 -4.36 0.76 -9.42
N LEU A 165 -3.42 -0.09 -8.99
CA LEU A 165 -2.06 -0.05 -9.54
C LEU A 165 -2.10 -0.43 -11.02
N ASN A 166 -1.44 0.37 -11.86
CA ASN A 166 -1.30 0.04 -13.27
C ASN A 166 -0.24 -1.05 -13.50
N ASP A 167 -0.23 -1.64 -14.69
CA ASP A 167 0.64 -2.79 -15.02
C ASP A 167 2.14 -2.45 -14.97
N ARG A 168 2.51 -1.20 -15.27
CA ARG A 168 3.91 -0.76 -15.22
C ARG A 168 4.41 -0.73 -13.78
N GLU A 169 3.60 -0.22 -12.85
CA GLU A 169 3.92 -0.17 -11.43
C GLU A 169 3.98 -1.58 -10.82
N ARG A 170 3.09 -2.48 -11.24
CA ARG A 170 3.16 -3.90 -10.83
C ARG A 170 4.45 -4.56 -11.30
N LYS A 171 4.88 -4.29 -12.54
CA LYS A 171 6.14 -4.82 -13.08
C LYS A 171 7.37 -4.23 -12.39
N ALA A 172 7.35 -2.93 -12.06
CA ALA A 172 8.46 -2.25 -11.39
C ALA A 172 8.76 -2.75 -9.96
N VAL A 173 7.80 -3.41 -9.31
CA VAL A 173 8.03 -4.09 -8.01
C VAL A 173 8.39 -5.57 -8.19
N ARG A 174 8.10 -6.14 -9.36
CA ARG A 174 8.39 -7.55 -9.69
C ARG A 174 9.77 -7.76 -10.31
N SER A 175 10.41 -6.70 -10.80
CA SER A 175 11.75 -6.70 -11.40
C SER A 175 12.80 -6.65 -10.31
#